data_AF-A0A9D4SWW7-F1
#
_entry.id   AF-A0A9D4SWW7-F1
#
_cell.length_a   1.000
_cell.length_b   1.000
_cell.length_c   1.000
_cell.angle_alpha   90.00
_cell.angle_beta   90.00
_cell.angle_gamma   90.00
#
_symmetry.space_group_name_H-M   'P 1'
#
loop_
_entity.id
_entity.type
_entity.pdbx_description
1 polymer ?
#
loop_
_entity_poly.entity_id
_entity_poly.type
_entity_poly.pdbx_seq_one_letter_code
_entity_poly.pdbx_strand_id
1 'polypeptide(L)'
;MQTIRNYYYNQSTCNSVYSEFLPSAVRPSARKFKFHGENFESLHKDISPEQLPVQFGGQAPPLDYDAFWNKMDELEDAFKGDNHYGYSKRNIGYSATQEEVEEALEFL
;
A
#
# COMPACT_ATOMS: atom_id res chain seq x y z
N MET A 1 -24.44 5.91 10.28
CA MET A 1 -23.91 7.25 9.92
C MET A 1 -22.80 7.73 10.89
N GLN A 2 -22.11 6.85 11.63
CA GLN A 2 -21.10 7.27 12.61
C GLN A 2 -19.67 7.27 12.04
N THR A 3 -19.40 6.51 10.98
CA THR A 3 -18.06 6.30 10.42
C THR A 3 -17.49 7.54 9.72
N ILE A 4 -18.29 8.22 8.89
CA ILE A 4 -17.87 9.43 8.17
C ILE A 4 -17.62 10.59 9.14
N ARG A 5 -18.46 10.73 10.17
CA ARG A 5 -18.30 11.80 11.18
C ARG A 5 -17.02 11.60 11.99
N ASN A 6 -16.72 10.36 12.36
CA ASN A 6 -15.49 10.00 13.06
C ASN A 6 -14.24 10.21 12.19
N TYR A 7 -14.32 9.92 10.88
CA TYR A 7 -13.25 10.20 9.92
C TYR A 7 -12.86 11.69 9.91
N TYR A 8 -13.85 12.59 9.72
CA TYR A 8 -13.57 14.03 9.69
C TYR A 8 -13.18 14.60 11.06
N TYR A 9 -13.67 14.00 12.15
CA TYR A 9 -13.29 14.38 13.52
C TYR A 9 -11.83 14.00 13.84
N ASN A 10 -11.40 12.79 13.47
CA ASN A 10 -10.01 12.36 13.65
C ASN A 10 -9.06 13.19 12.77
N GLN A 11 -9.47 13.50 11.54
CA GLN A 11 -8.69 14.35 10.63
C GLN A 11 -8.52 15.78 11.14
N SER A 12 -9.56 16.38 11.72
CA SER A 12 -9.48 17.75 12.25
C SER A 12 -8.64 17.83 13.54
N THR A 13 -8.61 16.74 14.32
CA THR A 13 -7.88 16.67 15.59
C THR A 13 -6.39 16.36 15.39
N CYS A 14 -6.02 15.64 14.33
CA CYS A 14 -4.63 15.28 14.02
C CYS A 14 -4.21 15.65 12.59
N ASN A 15 -4.29 16.94 12.26
CA ASN A 15 -3.99 17.44 10.91
C ASN A 15 -2.58 17.06 10.42
N SER A 16 -1.56 17.07 11.29
CA SER A 16 -0.18 16.75 10.94
C SER A 16 0.02 15.33 10.40
N VAL A 17 -0.74 14.35 10.91
CA VAL A 17 -0.65 12.95 10.45
C VAL A 17 -1.24 12.78 9.05
N TYR A 18 -2.26 13.56 8.70
CA TYR A 18 -2.93 13.42 7.41
C TYR A 18 -2.46 14.43 6.36
N SER A 19 -1.97 15.61 6.76
CA SER A 19 -1.56 16.67 5.85
C SER A 19 -0.46 16.23 4.90
N GLU A 20 0.47 15.39 5.34
CA GLU A 20 1.59 14.90 4.52
C GLU A 20 1.14 13.96 3.40
N PHE A 21 0.01 13.28 3.58
CA PHE A 21 -0.58 12.36 2.61
C PHE A 21 -1.63 13.01 1.71
N LEU A 22 -1.99 14.27 1.97
CA LEU A 22 -2.91 14.99 1.09
C LEU A 22 -2.19 15.42 -0.19
N PRO A 23 -2.79 15.18 -1.37
CA PRO A 23 -2.23 15.62 -2.65
C PRO A 23 -1.93 17.13 -2.73
N SER A 24 -2.58 17.94 -1.89
CA SER A 24 -2.39 19.38 -1.79
C SER A 24 -1.10 19.79 -1.05
N ALA A 25 -0.56 18.95 -0.16
CA ALA A 25 0.69 19.21 0.55
C ALA A 25 1.93 18.81 -0.27
N VAL A 26 1.77 17.90 -1.23
CA VAL A 26 2.82 17.51 -2.16
C VAL A 26 2.93 18.55 -3.28
N ARG A 27 4.14 19.07 -3.50
CA ARG A 27 4.42 20.04 -4.59
C ARG A 27 3.92 19.48 -5.93
N PRO A 28 3.34 20.30 -6.82
CA PRO A 28 2.83 19.85 -8.12
C PRO A 28 3.80 19.01 -8.95
N SER A 29 5.09 19.32 -8.88
CA SER A 29 6.16 18.59 -9.56
C SER A 29 6.47 17.21 -8.98
N ALA A 30 6.11 16.95 -7.72
CA ALA A 30 6.25 15.65 -7.07
C ALA A 30 5.02 14.75 -7.25
N ARG A 31 3.91 15.28 -7.78
CA ARG A 31 2.72 14.50 -8.12
C ARG A 31 2.95 13.72 -9.41
N LYS A 32 3.62 12.57 -9.30
CA LYS A 32 3.84 11.61 -10.41
C LYS A 32 2.59 10.77 -10.75
N PHE A 33 1.47 11.01 -10.09
CA PHE A 33 0.23 10.28 -10.30
C PHE A 33 -0.51 10.82 -11.53
N LYS A 34 -0.74 9.95 -12.51
CA LYS A 34 -1.63 10.22 -13.65
C LYS A 34 -2.89 9.38 -13.50
N PHE A 35 -4.04 10.04 -13.56
CA PHE A 35 -5.34 9.39 -13.48
C PHE A 35 -5.97 9.39 -14.87
N HIS A 36 -6.09 8.22 -15.49
CA HIS A 36 -6.66 8.07 -16.84
C HIS A 36 -8.15 7.68 -16.82
N GLY A 37 -8.66 7.20 -15.68
CA GLY A 37 -10.04 6.72 -15.55
C GLY A 37 -10.30 5.53 -16.48
N GLU A 38 -11.37 5.59 -17.24
CA GLU A 38 -11.76 4.57 -18.24
C GLU A 38 -11.10 4.79 -19.61
N ASN A 39 -10.25 5.83 -19.77
CA ASN A 39 -9.59 6.13 -21.03
C ASN A 39 -8.26 5.35 -21.16
N PHE A 40 -8.35 4.14 -21.71
CA PHE A 40 -7.17 3.29 -21.95
C PHE A 40 -6.25 3.83 -23.05
N GLU A 41 -6.75 4.58 -24.03
CA GLU A 41 -5.89 5.20 -25.07
C GLU A 41 -4.88 6.18 -24.46
N SER A 42 -5.30 6.96 -23.46
CA SER A 42 -4.39 7.84 -22.73
C SER A 42 -3.40 7.07 -21.85
N LEU A 43 -3.81 5.93 -21.30
CA LEU A 43 -2.94 5.07 -20.49
C LEU A 43 -1.83 4.45 -21.37
N HIS A 44 -2.18 4.06 -22.60
CA HIS A 44 -1.24 3.45 -23.54
C HIS A 44 -0.14 4.37 -24.05
N LYS A 45 -0.26 5.68 -23.81
CA LYS A 45 0.83 6.64 -24.06
C LYS A 45 1.96 6.52 -23.05
N ASP A 46 1.65 6.02 -21.86
CA ASP A 46 2.58 5.90 -20.74
C ASP A 46 3.02 4.45 -20.50
N ILE A 47 2.19 3.46 -20.82
CA ILE A 47 2.47 2.03 -20.63
C ILE A 47 2.08 1.25 -21.90
N SER A 48 2.95 0.37 -22.40
CA SER A 48 2.63 -0.42 -23.60
C SER A 48 1.45 -1.37 -23.35
N PRO A 49 0.48 -1.52 -24.28
CA PRO A 49 -0.61 -2.49 -24.17
C PRO A 49 -0.14 -3.93 -23.95
N GLU A 50 1.04 -4.29 -24.47
CA GLU A 50 1.60 -5.65 -24.34
C GLU A 50 1.97 -6.02 -22.90
N GLN A 51 2.16 -5.02 -22.03
CA GLN A 51 2.51 -5.22 -20.62
C GLN A 51 1.30 -5.20 -19.70
N LEU A 52 0.14 -4.76 -20.21
CA LEU A 52 -1.08 -4.60 -19.43
C LEU A 52 -1.97 -5.84 -19.60
N PRO A 53 -2.54 -6.36 -18.50
CA PRO A 53 -3.57 -7.39 -18.58
C PRO A 53 -4.78 -6.94 -19.44
N VAL A 54 -5.44 -7.90 -20.09
CA VAL A 54 -6.62 -7.65 -20.93
C VAL A 54 -7.73 -6.82 -20.24
N GLN A 55 -7.93 -7.00 -18.94
CA GLN A 55 -8.93 -6.27 -18.14
C GLN A 55 -8.64 -4.76 -18.01
N PHE A 56 -7.42 -4.33 -18.30
CA PHE A 56 -7.01 -2.92 -18.31
C PHE A 56 -6.72 -2.41 -19.73
N GLY A 57 -7.34 -3.02 -20.75
CA GLY A 57 -7.21 -2.62 -22.15
C GLY A 57 -5.94 -3.10 -22.86
N GLY A 58 -5.14 -3.96 -22.22
CA GLY A 58 -3.91 -4.50 -22.80
C GLY A 58 -4.05 -5.85 -23.49
N GLN A 59 -2.91 -6.51 -23.73
CA GLN A 59 -2.79 -7.80 -24.42
C GLN A 59 -2.13 -8.89 -23.56
N ALA A 60 -1.61 -8.53 -22.39
CA ALA A 60 -0.99 -9.48 -21.48
C ALA A 60 -2.03 -10.42 -20.85
N PRO A 61 -1.62 -11.60 -20.36
CA PRO A 61 -2.49 -12.49 -19.61
C PRO A 61 -3.20 -11.77 -18.45
N PRO A 62 -4.39 -12.24 -18.05
CA PRO A 62 -5.05 -11.78 -16.83
C PRO A 62 -4.15 -11.87 -15.61
N LEU A 63 -4.43 -11.06 -14.58
CA LEU A 63 -3.69 -11.13 -13.33
C LEU A 63 -3.89 -12.49 -12.67
N ASP A 64 -2.79 -13.16 -12.36
CA ASP A 64 -2.75 -14.38 -11.58
C ASP A 64 -2.48 -14.01 -10.11
N TYR A 65 -3.55 -13.91 -9.34
CA TYR A 65 -3.48 -13.54 -7.93
C TYR A 65 -2.86 -14.65 -7.07
N ASP A 66 -3.08 -15.91 -7.44
CA ASP A 66 -2.55 -17.05 -6.71
C ASP A 66 -1.02 -17.09 -6.87
N ALA A 67 -0.52 -16.88 -8.10
CA ALA A 67 0.91 -16.76 -8.34
C ALA A 67 1.55 -15.60 -7.56
N PHE A 68 0.85 -14.47 -7.43
CA PHE A 68 1.33 -13.34 -6.62
C PHE A 68 1.45 -13.71 -5.14
N TRP A 69 0.41 -14.29 -4.54
CA TRP A 69 0.42 -14.66 -3.11
C TRP A 69 1.43 -15.76 -2.80
N ASN A 70 1.49 -16.79 -3.65
CA ASN A 70 2.53 -17.82 -3.53
C ASN A 70 3.93 -17.20 -3.55
N LYS A 71 4.16 -16.18 -4.39
CA LYS A 71 5.44 -15.49 -4.44
C LYS A 71 5.71 -14.65 -3.20
N MET A 72 4.68 -14.03 -2.62
CA MET A 72 4.79 -13.30 -1.36
C MET A 72 5.19 -14.24 -0.22
N ASP A 73 4.55 -15.41 -0.13
CA ASP A 73 4.86 -16.43 0.89
C ASP A 73 6.30 -16.95 0.74
N GLU A 74 6.74 -17.25 -0.50
CA GLU A 74 8.13 -17.64 -0.78
C GLU A 74 9.16 -16.59 -0.32
N LEU A 75 8.79 -15.31 -0.34
CA LEU A 75 9.67 -14.19 0.00
C LEU A 75 9.56 -13.76 1.47
N GLU A 76 8.70 -14.38 2.27
CA GLU A 76 8.41 -13.99 3.65
C GLU A 76 9.70 -13.92 4.50
N ASP A 77 10.57 -14.92 4.39
CA ASP A 77 11.83 -14.97 5.14
C ASP A 77 12.80 -13.84 4.75
N ALA A 78 12.82 -13.46 3.46
CA ALA A 78 13.61 -12.32 3.00
C ALA A 78 13.08 -11.01 3.59
N PHE A 79 11.75 -10.82 3.59
CA PHE A 79 11.11 -9.66 4.23
C PHE A 79 11.39 -9.62 5.74
N LYS A 80 11.33 -10.76 6.44
CA LYS A 80 11.70 -10.84 7.86
C LYS A 80 13.15 -10.43 8.09
N GLY A 81 14.07 -10.84 7.21
CA GLY A 81 15.46 -10.39 7.25
C GLY A 81 15.59 -8.87 7.08
N ASP A 82 14.93 -8.32 6.06
CA ASP A 82 14.97 -6.90 5.72
C ASP A 82 14.27 -6.01 6.75
N ASN A 83 13.30 -6.53 7.51
CA ASN A 83 12.66 -5.80 8.61
C ASN A 83 13.66 -5.37 9.71
N HIS A 84 14.84 -5.99 9.78
CA HIS A 84 15.90 -5.59 10.70
C HIS A 84 16.80 -4.49 10.14
N TYR A 85 16.65 -4.12 8.87
CA TYR A 85 17.46 -3.11 8.21
C TYR A 85 17.21 -1.73 8.83
N GLY A 86 18.28 -1.09 9.31
CA GLY A 86 18.21 0.22 9.98
C GLY A 86 17.93 0.18 11.49
N TYR A 87 17.57 -0.98 12.05
CA TYR A 87 17.40 -1.14 13.50
C TYR A 87 18.65 -1.78 14.12
N SER A 88 19.37 -1.04 14.98
CA SER A 88 20.43 -1.64 15.79
C SER A 88 19.80 -2.61 16.79
N LYS A 89 20.34 -3.83 16.90
CA LYS A 89 19.97 -4.85 17.91
C LYS A 89 20.15 -4.41 19.38
N ARG A 90 20.47 -3.14 19.65
CA ARG A 90 20.62 -2.59 21.00
C ARG A 90 19.34 -1.87 21.40
N ASN A 91 18.64 -2.51 22.35
CA ASN A 91 17.43 -2.11 23.08
C ASN A 91 16.09 -2.45 22.41
N ILE A 92 15.80 -3.76 22.32
CA ILE A 92 14.42 -4.26 22.28
C ILE A 92 14.01 -4.51 23.74
N GLY A 93 13.47 -3.49 24.40
CA GLY A 93 12.84 -3.62 25.72
C GLY A 93 11.38 -4.10 25.63
N TYR A 94 10.81 -4.19 24.43
CA TYR A 94 9.50 -4.76 24.16
C TYR A 94 9.55 -5.43 22.79
N SER A 95 9.67 -6.75 22.78
CA SER A 95 9.17 -7.58 21.68
C SER A 95 7.76 -7.98 22.10
N ALA A 96 6.75 -7.57 21.33
CA ALA A 96 5.39 -8.07 21.56
C ALA A 96 5.45 -9.59 21.58
N THR A 97 4.91 -10.16 22.64
CA THR A 97 4.85 -11.62 22.78
C THR A 97 3.92 -12.16 21.71
N GLN A 98 4.15 -13.41 21.31
CA GLN A 98 3.36 -14.06 20.27
C GLN A 98 1.86 -14.08 20.61
N GLU A 99 1.55 -14.09 21.91
CA GLU A 99 0.21 -14.00 22.50
C GLU A 99 -0.47 -12.63 22.27
N GLU A 100 0.27 -11.52 22.42
CA GLU A 100 -0.26 -10.17 22.15
C GLU A 100 -0.53 -9.95 20.65
N VAL A 101 0.26 -10.60 19.78
CA VAL A 101 0.05 -10.56 18.33
C VAL A 101 -1.19 -11.38 17.93
N GLU A 102 -1.38 -12.56 18.53
CA GLU A 102 -2.56 -13.40 18.30
C GLU A 102 -3.84 -12.73 18.82
N GLU A 103 -3.82 -12.13 20.01
CA GLU A 103 -4.96 -11.38 20.56
C GLU A 103 -5.37 -10.21 19.64
N ALA A 104 -4.40 -9.45 19.12
CA ALA A 104 -4.69 -8.34 18.22
C ALA A 104 -5.30 -8.78 16.87
N LEU A 105 -5.00 -10.01 16.42
CA LEU A 105 -5.57 -10.59 15.21
C LEU A 105 -7.00 -11.09 15.42
N GLU A 106 -7.41 -11.46 16.64
CA GLU A 106 -8.79 -11.85 16.95
C GLU A 106 -9.80 -10.68 16.89
N PHE A 107 -9.32 -9.44 16.93
CA PHE A 107 -10.14 -8.24 16.83
C PHE A 107 -10.28 -7.68 15.39
N LEU A 108 -9.76 -8.39 14.38
CA LEU A 108 -9.92 -8.10 12.95
C LEU A 108 -10.98 -9.01 12.30
#